data_AF-A0A7C3ZJG5-F1
#
_entry.id   AF-A0A7C3ZJG5-F1
#
_cell.length_a   1.000
_cell.length_b   1.000
_cell.length_c   1.000
_cell.angle_alpha   90.00
_cell.angle_beta   90.00
_cell.angle_gamma   90.00
#
_symmetry.space_group_name_H-M   'P 1'
#
loop_
_entity.id
_entity.type
_entity.pdbx_description
1 polymer ?
#
loop_
_entity_poly.entity_id
_entity_poly.type
_entity_poly.pdbx_seq_one_letter_code
_entity_poly.pdbx_strand_id
1 'polypeptide(L)'
;MNIKLVESLAQVIESLSPEERSLLESKLKAHQEQTSAAGKERPFYETATPEERAKAFREWAESHPRHQPYLSDEAISRESIYGERG
;
A
#
# COMPACT_ATOMS: atom_id res chain seq x y z
N MET A 1 -11.46 -2.63 -9.53
CA MET A 1 -10.85 -1.77 -10.58
C MET A 1 -11.86 -0.71 -10.96
N ASN A 2 -11.51 0.58 -10.92
CA ASN A 2 -12.47 1.66 -11.19
C ASN A 2 -12.60 1.87 -12.71
N ILE A 3 -13.66 1.31 -13.29
CA ILE A 3 -13.87 1.17 -14.73
C ILE A 3 -13.96 2.55 -15.42
N LYS A 4 -14.57 3.53 -14.74
CA LYS A 4 -14.70 4.91 -15.22
C LYS A 4 -13.36 5.63 -15.37
N LEU A 5 -12.41 5.31 -14.48
CA LEU A 5 -11.05 5.87 -14.54
C LEU A 5 -10.29 5.33 -15.76
N VAL A 6 -10.45 4.04 -16.06
CA VAL A 6 -9.79 3.39 -17.20
C VAL A 6 -10.32 3.97 -18.53
N GLU A 7 -11.65 4.12 -18.64
CA GLU A 7 -12.28 4.71 -19.82
C GLU A 7 -11.87 6.17 -20.03
N SER A 8 -11.88 6.98 -18.98
CA SER A 8 -11.43 8.38 -19.05
C SER A 8 -9.97 8.48 -19.47
N LEU A 9 -9.11 7.57 -19.00
CA LEU A 9 -7.69 7.58 -19.35
C LEU A 9 -7.49 7.20 -20.83
N ALA A 10 -8.23 6.20 -21.33
CA ALA A 10 -8.18 5.81 -22.74
C ALA A 10 -8.57 6.98 -23.66
N GLN A 11 -9.65 7.70 -23.31
CA GLN A 11 -10.10 8.89 -24.04
C GLN A 11 -9.01 9.97 -24.13
N VAL A 12 -8.31 10.22 -23.01
CA VAL A 12 -7.22 11.21 -22.96
C VAL A 12 -6.07 10.77 -23.86
N ILE A 13 -5.63 9.51 -23.77
CA ILE A 13 -4.54 8.97 -24.60
C ILE A 13 -4.90 9.06 -26.10
N GLU A 14 -6.14 8.79 -26.46
CA GLU A 14 -6.62 8.90 -27.85
C GLU A 14 -6.59 10.33 -28.37
N SER A 15 -6.83 11.32 -27.51
CA SER A 15 -6.82 12.74 -27.88
C SER A 15 -5.42 13.35 -28.04
N LEU A 16 -4.36 12.64 -27.64
CA LEU A 16 -2.97 13.12 -27.73
C LEU A 16 -2.44 13.10 -29.18
N SER A 17 -1.64 14.11 -29.52
CA SER A 17 -0.87 14.15 -30.76
C SER A 17 0.26 13.09 -30.78
N PRO A 18 0.81 12.75 -31.96
CA PRO A 18 1.91 11.77 -32.05
C PRO A 18 3.15 12.15 -31.23
N GLU A 19 3.46 13.44 -31.15
CA GLU A 19 4.60 13.96 -30.37
C GLU A 19 4.36 13.81 -28.87
N GLU A 20 3.16 14.15 -28.40
CA GLU A 20 2.78 14.00 -26.99
C GLU A 20 2.73 12.53 -26.57
N ARG A 21 2.27 11.63 -27.46
CA ARG A 21 2.30 10.18 -27.22
C ARG A 21 3.73 9.66 -27.10
N SER A 22 4.62 10.09 -27.98
CA SER A 22 6.04 9.72 -27.90
C SER A 22 6.70 10.24 -26.61
N LEU A 23 6.38 11.47 -26.20
CA LEU A 23 6.83 12.02 -24.93
C LEU A 23 6.29 11.23 -23.74
N LEU A 24 5.01 10.85 -23.76
CA LEU A 24 4.38 10.01 -22.73
C LEU A 24 5.08 8.65 -22.62
N GLU A 25 5.32 7.96 -23.74
CA GLU A 25 6.04 6.68 -23.76
C GLU A 25 7.45 6.80 -23.18
N SER A 26 8.18 7.87 -23.53
CA SER A 26 9.53 8.12 -22.99
C SER A 26 9.50 8.31 -21.46
N LYS A 27 8.52 9.04 -20.95
CA LYS A 27 8.33 9.27 -19.50
C LYS A 27 7.91 7.99 -18.79
N LEU A 28 7.01 7.20 -19.38
CA LEU A 28 6.60 5.90 -18.84
C LEU A 28 7.80 4.95 -18.74
N LYS A 29 8.64 4.90 -19.78
CA LYS A 29 9.86 4.08 -19.77
C LYS A 29 10.84 4.53 -18.69
N ALA A 30 11.12 5.83 -18.58
CA ALA A 30 11.99 6.36 -17.53
C ALA A 30 11.44 6.07 -16.12
N HIS A 31 10.11 6.19 -15.92
CA HIS A 31 9.47 5.90 -14.65
C HIS A 31 9.43 4.38 -14.35
N GLN A 32 9.35 3.54 -15.37
CA GLN A 32 9.43 2.09 -15.26
C GLN A 32 10.85 1.64 -14.91
N GLU A 33 11.87 2.26 -15.50
CA GLU A 33 13.27 2.06 -15.14
C GLU A 33 13.56 2.56 -13.72
N GLN A 34 13.00 3.70 -13.31
CA GLN A 34 13.10 4.20 -11.94
C GLN A 34 12.38 3.31 -10.92
N THR A 35 11.20 2.79 -11.23
CA THR A 35 10.47 1.85 -10.35
C THR A 35 11.02 0.43 -10.40
N SER A 36 11.79 0.08 -11.44
CA SER A 36 12.51 -1.19 -11.52
C SER A 36 13.89 -1.12 -10.85
N ALA A 37 14.53 0.05 -10.82
CA ALA A 37 15.81 0.32 -10.16
C ALA A 37 15.66 0.63 -8.66
N ALA A 38 14.59 1.34 -8.26
CA ALA A 38 14.09 1.33 -6.88
C ALA A 38 13.34 0.00 -6.68
N GLY A 39 14.12 -1.07 -6.55
CA GLY A 39 13.70 -2.44 -6.75
C GLY A 39 12.43 -2.84 -6.00
N LYS A 40 11.75 -3.83 -6.61
CA LYS A 40 10.71 -4.70 -6.08
C LYS A 40 11.12 -5.38 -4.76
N GLU A 41 11.42 -4.63 -3.71
CA GLU A 41 11.37 -5.19 -2.37
C GLU A 41 9.92 -5.53 -2.12
N ARG A 42 9.61 -6.83 -2.28
CA ARG A 42 8.34 -7.36 -1.83
C ARG A 42 8.17 -6.92 -0.37
N PRO A 43 7.00 -6.39 -0.01
CA PRO A 43 6.81 -5.79 1.29
C PRO A 43 7.15 -6.80 2.39
N PHE A 44 7.62 -6.30 3.54
CA PHE A 44 8.14 -7.12 4.64
C PHE A 44 7.22 -8.30 5.01
N TYR A 45 5.89 -8.13 4.95
CA TYR A 45 4.95 -9.21 5.26
C TYR A 45 4.98 -10.39 4.27
N GLU A 46 5.51 -10.21 3.07
CA GLU A 46 5.68 -11.26 2.03
C GLU A 46 7.05 -11.93 2.07
N THR A 47 8.07 -11.25 2.60
CA THR A 47 9.47 -11.69 2.52
C THR A 47 10.05 -12.15 3.85
N ALA A 48 9.52 -11.64 4.96
CA ALA A 48 10.05 -11.94 6.27
C ALA A 48 9.76 -13.39 6.70
N THR A 49 10.79 -14.03 7.23
CA THR A 49 10.68 -15.31 7.94
C THR A 49 9.80 -15.18 9.19
N PRO A 50 9.25 -16.29 9.72
CA PRO A 50 8.52 -16.27 10.99
C PRO A 50 9.30 -15.61 12.13
N GLU A 51 10.61 -15.85 12.20
CA GLU A 51 11.51 -15.33 13.23
C GLU A 51 11.70 -13.82 13.09
N GLU A 52 11.91 -13.32 11.87
CA GLU A 52 12.02 -11.89 11.58
C GLU A 52 10.71 -11.16 11.89
N ARG A 53 9.57 -11.75 11.54
CA ARG A 53 8.25 -11.20 11.88
C ARG A 53 8.06 -11.13 13.39
N ALA A 54 8.39 -12.19 14.13
CA ALA A 54 8.28 -12.22 15.58
C ALA A 54 9.23 -11.22 16.26
N LYS A 55 10.41 -10.99 15.69
CA LYS A 55 11.35 -9.97 16.16
C LYS A 55 10.80 -8.56 15.92
N ALA A 56 10.43 -8.24 14.67
CA ALA A 56 9.91 -6.92 14.31
C ALA A 56 8.64 -6.57 15.10
N PHE A 57 7.76 -7.55 15.35
CA PHE A 57 6.57 -7.35 16.17
C PHE A 57 6.91 -6.99 17.63
N ARG A 58 7.89 -7.68 18.23
CA ARG A 58 8.34 -7.37 19.60
C ARG A 58 8.98 -5.99 19.68
N GLU A 59 9.85 -5.65 18.74
CA GLU A 59 10.48 -4.32 18.68
C GLU A 59 9.44 -3.21 18.52
N TRP A 60 8.43 -3.42 17.67
CA TRP A 60 7.31 -2.50 17.54
C TRP A 60 6.53 -2.36 18.85
N ALA A 61 6.18 -3.46 19.52
CA ALA A 61 5.47 -3.42 20.79
C ALA A 61 6.28 -2.71 21.89
N GLU A 62 7.59 -2.91 21.93
CA GLU A 62 8.49 -2.29 22.90
C GLU A 62 8.78 -0.81 22.63
N SER A 63 8.61 -0.36 21.38
CA SER A 63 8.80 1.05 21.01
C SER A 63 7.76 2.01 21.61
N HIS A 64 6.67 1.48 22.18
CA HIS A 64 5.59 2.27 22.75
C HIS A 64 5.73 2.48 24.26
N PRO A 65 5.28 3.63 24.80
CA PRO A 65 5.27 3.88 26.23
C PRO A 65 4.45 2.83 26.99
N ARG A 66 5.04 2.20 28.01
CA ARG A 66 4.35 1.20 28.85
C ARG A 66 3.30 1.78 29.81
N HIS A 67 3.20 3.10 29.88
CA HIS A 67 2.31 3.83 30.80
C HIS A 67 1.09 4.41 30.07
N GLN A 68 0.55 3.67 29.09
CA GLN A 68 -0.69 4.04 28.42
C GLN A 68 -1.90 3.62 29.25
N PRO A 69 -2.99 4.39 29.23
CA PRO A 69 -4.25 3.98 29.84
C PRO A 69 -4.73 2.68 29.18
N TYR A 70 -5.22 1.75 29.99
CA TYR A 70 -5.86 0.54 29.47
C TYR A 70 -7.12 0.90 28.69
N LEU A 71 -7.36 0.19 27.60
CA LEU A 71 -8.64 0.24 26.89
C LEU A 71 -9.73 -0.36 27.80
N SER A 72 -10.95 0.16 27.70
CA SER A 72 -12.10 -0.43 28.38
C SER A 72 -12.47 -1.78 27.75
N ASP A 73 -13.14 -2.64 28.51
CA ASP A 73 -13.63 -3.94 28.01
C ASP A 73 -14.53 -3.77 26.77
N GLU A 74 -15.33 -2.70 26.74
CA GLU A 74 -16.15 -2.35 25.59
C GLU A 74 -15.30 -2.04 24.34
N ALA A 75 -14.21 -1.28 24.50
CA ALA A 75 -13.34 -0.87 23.40
C ALA A 75 -12.53 -2.04 22.80
N ILE A 76 -12.31 -3.11 23.56
CA ILE A 76 -11.67 -4.35 23.07
C ILE A 76 -12.66 -5.46 22.73
N SER A 77 -13.97 -5.21 22.90
CA SER A 77 -14.98 -6.23 22.64
C SER A 77 -15.16 -6.48 21.14
N ARG A 78 -15.29 -7.76 20.77
CA ARG A 78 -15.53 -8.17 19.38
C ARG A 78 -16.82 -7.55 18.82
N GLU A 79 -17.85 -7.52 19.64
CA GLU A 79 -19.15 -6.91 19.32
C GLU A 79 -19.01 -5.42 18.99
N SER A 80 -18.20 -4.67 19.76
CA SER A 80 -17.95 -3.25 19.48
C SER A 80 -17.10 -3.04 18.22
N ILE A 81 -16.07 -3.87 18.02
CA ILE A 81 -15.13 -3.75 16.89
C ILE A 81 -15.79 -4.13 15.55
N TYR A 82 -16.61 -5.18 15.53
CA TYR A 82 -17.20 -5.71 14.29
C TYR A 82 -18.70 -5.44 14.16
N GLY A 83 -19.38 -4.99 15.22
CA GLY A 83 -20.82 -4.79 15.26
C GLY A 83 -21.58 -6.06 14.87
N GLU A 84 -22.70 -5.88 14.18
CA GLU A 84 -23.53 -6.95 13.59
C GLU A 84 -22.84 -7.76 12.47
N ARG A 85 -21.59 -7.44 12.11
CA ARG A 85 -20.82 -8.18 11.09
C ARG A 85 -19.96 -9.30 11.69
N GLY A 86 -19.99 -9.44 13.02
CA GLY A 86 -19.16 -10.37 13.78
C GLY A 86 -19.68 -11.79 13.78
#